data_AF-A0A2P5WEZ3-F1
#
_entry.id   AF-A0A2P5WEZ3-F1
#
_cell.length_a   1.000
_cell.length_b   1.000
_cell.length_c   1.000
_cell.angle_alpha   90.00
_cell.angle_beta   90.00
_cell.angle_gamma   90.00
#
_symmetry.space_group_name_H-M   'P 1'
#
loop_
_entity.id
_entity.type
_entity.pdbx_description
1 polymer ?
#
loop_
_entity_poly.entity_id
_entity_poly.type
_entity_poly.pdbx_seq_one_letter_code
_entity_poly.pdbx_strand_id
1 'polypeptide(L)'
;MLRYQWEDEVRFWNSKKGEDRERVGTSSRQKQKFTHTARSRSFASVAEAELFEIMHRKKDGSPMTSEAGEILEKLKEKKGSTKRLLRLIVLLILRTLITELSLKFWVLKEATEREAAAAAKEAATAAREAEAAAMVGEQSRKYDELQLQLQQMMQMFQQSQKPPS
;
A
#
# COMPACT_ATOMS: atom_id res chain seq x y z
N MET A 1 54.83 -29.40 -7.89
CA MET A 1 53.44 -29.77 -7.55
C MET A 1 52.64 -28.67 -6.84
N LEU A 2 53.21 -27.49 -6.53
CA LEU A 2 52.54 -26.38 -5.82
C LEU A 2 52.02 -25.23 -6.71
N ARG A 3 52.32 -25.22 -8.02
CA ARG A 3 51.89 -24.14 -8.93
C ARG A 3 50.39 -24.15 -9.27
N TYR A 4 49.76 -25.32 -9.29
CA TYR A 4 48.34 -25.46 -9.67
C TYR A 4 47.36 -25.08 -8.55
N GLN A 5 47.77 -25.12 -7.27
CA GLN A 5 46.86 -24.82 -6.15
C GLN A 5 46.44 -23.35 -6.09
N TRP A 6 47.35 -22.44 -6.44
CA TRP A 6 47.03 -21.00 -6.50
C TRP A 6 46.05 -20.68 -7.63
N GLU A 7 46.18 -21.32 -8.79
CA GLU A 7 45.28 -21.10 -9.91
C GLU A 7 43.87 -21.59 -9.60
N ASP A 8 43.74 -22.70 -8.86
CA ASP A 8 42.46 -23.24 -8.39
C ASP A 8 41.79 -22.34 -7.35
N GLU A 9 42.55 -21.81 -6.40
CA GLU A 9 42.08 -20.86 -5.39
C GLU A 9 41.59 -19.57 -6.06
N VAL A 10 42.37 -19.02 -7.01
CA VAL A 10 42.02 -17.82 -7.78
C VAL A 10 40.78 -18.06 -8.65
N ARG A 11 40.66 -19.22 -9.29
CA ARG A 11 39.45 -19.60 -10.03
C ARG A 11 38.24 -19.72 -9.12
N PHE A 12 38.42 -20.27 -7.93
CA PHE A 12 37.36 -20.42 -6.94
C PHE A 12 36.83 -19.06 -6.45
N TRP A 13 37.72 -18.13 -6.07
CA TRP A 13 37.32 -16.79 -5.62
C TRP A 13 36.71 -15.93 -6.73
N ASN A 14 37.14 -16.11 -7.99
CA ASN A 14 36.51 -15.46 -9.15
C ASN A 14 35.24 -16.17 -9.65
N SER A 15 34.89 -17.33 -9.10
CA SER A 15 33.65 -18.04 -9.47
C SER A 15 32.44 -17.45 -8.75
N LYS A 16 31.25 -17.73 -9.28
CA LYS A 16 29.97 -17.40 -8.64
C LYS A 16 29.89 -17.86 -7.18
N LYS A 17 30.49 -19.01 -6.88
CA LYS A 17 30.51 -19.61 -5.54
C LYS A 17 31.43 -18.87 -4.56
N GLY A 18 32.49 -18.24 -5.05
CA GLY A 18 33.36 -17.36 -4.28
C GLY A 18 32.66 -16.05 -3.95
N GLU A 19 32.04 -15.43 -4.96
CA GLU A 19 31.24 -14.20 -4.83
C GLU A 19 30.09 -14.37 -3.82
N ASP A 20 29.35 -15.49 -3.89
CA ASP A 20 28.27 -15.78 -2.94
C ASP A 20 28.79 -15.96 -1.51
N ARG A 21 29.96 -16.59 -1.33
CA ARG A 21 30.59 -16.75 -0.02
C ARG A 21 31.07 -15.43 0.56
N GLU A 22 31.61 -14.55 -0.26
CA GLU A 22 32.02 -13.20 0.15
C GLU A 22 30.80 -12.36 0.55
N ARG A 23 29.71 -12.43 -0.23
CA ARG A 23 28.43 -11.78 0.10
C ARG A 23 27.84 -12.30 1.42
N VAL A 24 27.91 -13.61 1.67
CA VAL A 24 27.50 -14.20 2.96
C VAL A 24 28.44 -13.77 4.08
N GLY A 25 29.75 -13.70 3.84
CA GLY A 25 30.76 -13.27 4.81
C GLY A 25 30.59 -11.80 5.23
N THR A 26 30.33 -10.90 4.28
CA THR A 26 30.08 -9.48 4.53
C THR A 26 28.76 -9.27 5.27
N SER A 27 27.67 -9.92 4.83
CA SER A 27 26.37 -9.91 5.52
C SER A 27 26.48 -10.47 6.94
N SER A 28 27.23 -11.56 7.15
CA SER A 28 27.46 -12.17 8.45
C SER A 28 28.26 -11.26 9.38
N ARG A 29 29.38 -10.66 8.90
CA ARG A 29 30.15 -9.67 9.67
C ARG A 29 29.32 -8.43 10.00
N GLN A 30 28.45 -7.99 9.10
CA GLN A 30 27.56 -6.85 9.33
C GLN A 30 26.47 -7.17 10.37
N LYS A 31 25.88 -8.37 10.32
CA LYS A 31 24.96 -8.88 11.36
C LYS A 31 25.66 -9.06 12.71
N GLN A 32 26.90 -9.53 12.73
CA GLN A 32 27.73 -9.63 13.94
C GLN A 32 27.96 -8.25 14.56
N LYS A 33 28.36 -7.24 13.77
CA LYS A 33 28.52 -5.86 14.25
C LYS A 33 27.23 -5.26 14.80
N PHE A 34 26.08 -5.51 14.15
CA PHE A 34 24.79 -5.09 14.67
C PHE A 34 24.48 -5.72 16.03
N THR A 35 24.79 -7.02 16.17
CA THR A 35 24.51 -7.78 17.40
C THR A 35 25.40 -7.36 18.57
N HIS A 36 26.71 -7.14 18.34
CA HIS A 36 27.64 -6.78 19.42
C HIS A 36 27.63 -5.27 19.77
N THR A 37 27.35 -4.37 18.84
CA THR A 37 27.37 -2.93 19.13
C THR A 37 26.05 -2.42 19.73
N ALA A 38 24.90 -2.95 19.30
CA ALA A 38 23.59 -2.50 19.81
C ALA A 38 23.23 -3.12 21.17
N ARG A 39 23.77 -4.31 21.47
CA ARG A 39 23.47 -5.05 22.71
C ARG A 39 24.45 -4.76 23.85
N SER A 40 25.74 -4.57 23.58
CA SER A 40 26.72 -4.62 24.68
C SER A 40 26.74 -3.37 25.55
N ARG A 41 26.63 -2.16 24.97
CA ARG A 41 26.66 -0.91 25.76
C ARG A 41 25.36 -0.65 26.52
N SER A 42 24.22 -1.00 25.92
CA SER A 42 22.89 -0.79 26.52
C SER A 42 22.60 -1.79 27.63
N PHE A 43 22.94 -3.08 27.46
CA PHE A 43 22.75 -4.07 28.51
C PHE A 43 23.74 -3.87 29.67
N ALA A 44 24.99 -3.48 29.39
CA ALA A 44 25.93 -3.10 30.43
C ALA A 44 25.41 -1.90 31.25
N SER A 45 24.96 -0.83 30.59
CA SER A 45 24.45 0.36 31.30
C SER A 45 23.15 0.10 32.08
N VAL A 46 22.27 -0.78 31.58
CA VAL A 46 21.05 -1.18 32.29
C VAL A 46 21.38 -2.05 33.49
N ALA A 47 22.28 -3.01 33.33
CA ALA A 47 22.77 -3.85 34.43
C ALA A 47 23.52 -3.02 35.49
N GLU A 48 24.29 -2.02 35.07
CA GLU A 48 24.96 -1.08 35.98
C GLU A 48 23.96 -0.24 36.77
N ALA A 49 22.88 0.26 36.15
CA ALA A 49 21.83 0.99 36.86
C ALA A 49 21.06 0.10 37.85
N GLU A 50 20.76 -1.15 37.49
CA GLU A 50 20.11 -2.12 38.37
C GLU A 50 21.02 -2.55 39.53
N LEU A 51 22.31 -2.80 39.27
CA LEU A 51 23.32 -3.07 40.29
C LEU A 51 23.51 -1.87 41.22
N PHE A 52 23.46 -0.64 40.69
CA PHE A 52 23.53 0.59 41.48
C PHE A 52 22.31 0.71 42.42
N GLU A 53 21.10 0.42 41.95
CA GLU A 53 19.89 0.39 42.80
C GLU A 53 19.99 -0.67 43.91
N ILE A 54 20.56 -1.85 43.63
CA ILE A 54 20.73 -2.95 44.60
C ILE A 54 21.83 -2.65 45.62
N MET A 55 22.97 -2.13 45.18
CA MET A 55 24.13 -1.86 46.03
C MET A 55 23.95 -0.65 46.94
N HIS A 56 23.24 0.39 46.48
CA HIS A 56 23.13 1.66 47.21
C HIS A 56 21.79 1.82 47.96
N ARG A 57 21.02 0.74 48.11
CA ARG A 57 19.83 0.69 48.97
C ARG A 57 20.06 -0.15 50.21
N LYS A 58 19.55 0.37 51.34
CA LYS A 58 19.48 -0.35 52.62
C LYS A 58 18.30 -1.34 52.63
N LYS A 59 18.25 -2.23 53.63
CA LYS A 59 17.18 -3.23 53.79
C LYS A 59 15.78 -2.61 53.99
N ASP A 60 15.70 -1.38 54.48
CA ASP A 60 14.48 -0.58 54.64
C ASP A 60 14.04 0.13 53.34
N GLY A 61 14.84 0.04 52.27
CA GLY A 61 14.57 0.67 50.97
C GLY A 61 15.09 2.11 50.82
N SER A 62 15.67 2.69 51.89
CA SER A 62 16.27 4.02 51.89
C SER A 62 17.64 4.02 51.18
N PRO A 63 18.07 5.14 50.56
CA PRO A 63 19.41 5.25 49.99
C PRO A 63 20.48 5.20 51.09
N MET A 64 21.63 4.60 50.77
CA MET A 64 22.71 4.39 51.74
C MET A 64 23.40 5.70 52.17
N THR A 65 23.50 6.66 51.25
CA THR A 65 24.02 8.02 51.44
C THR A 65 23.10 9.05 50.77
N SER A 66 23.21 10.34 51.13
CA SER A 66 22.43 11.42 50.53
C SER A 66 22.69 11.55 49.01
N GLU A 67 23.95 11.41 48.60
CA GLU A 67 24.37 11.45 47.19
C GLU A 67 23.72 10.32 46.36
N ALA A 68 23.70 9.10 46.90
CA ALA A 68 23.03 7.97 46.26
C ALA A 68 21.51 8.19 46.12
N GLY A 69 20.89 8.90 47.06
CA GLY A 69 19.50 9.31 47.00
C GLY A 69 19.20 10.24 45.81
N GLU A 70 20.04 11.24 45.59
CA GLU A 70 19.91 12.19 44.48
C GLU A 70 20.06 11.50 43.10
N ILE A 71 21.03 10.59 42.98
CA ILE A 71 21.26 9.83 41.74
C ILE A 71 20.05 8.92 41.44
N LEU A 72 19.47 8.28 42.47
CA LEU A 72 18.30 7.42 42.33
C LEU A 72 17.05 8.19 41.87
N GLU A 73 16.82 9.40 42.38
CA GLU A 73 15.72 10.26 41.91
C GLU A 73 15.90 10.63 40.44
N LYS A 74 17.11 11.07 40.05
CA LYS A 74 17.44 11.40 38.65
C LYS A 74 17.22 10.22 37.70
N LEU A 75 17.53 9.00 38.13
CA LEU A 75 17.27 7.78 37.34
C LEU A 75 15.78 7.52 37.14
N LYS A 76 14.97 7.67 38.20
CA LYS A 76 13.51 7.51 38.13
C LYS A 76 12.86 8.57 37.24
N GLU A 77 13.32 9.82 37.34
CA GLU A 77 12.87 10.91 36.48
C GLU A 77 13.18 10.63 35.01
N LYS A 78 14.43 10.25 34.68
CA LYS A 78 14.83 9.86 33.32
C LYS A 78 13.97 8.72 32.79
N LYS A 79 13.76 7.66 33.57
CA LYS A 79 12.90 6.52 33.21
C LYS A 79 11.46 6.95 32.95
N GLY A 80 10.92 7.86 33.77
CA GLY A 80 9.60 8.45 33.58
C GLY A 80 9.52 9.30 32.31
N SER A 81 10.56 10.08 32.02
CA SER A 81 10.66 10.90 30.81
C SER A 81 10.79 10.04 29.54
N THR A 82 11.56 8.96 29.54
CA THR A 82 11.61 8.00 28.42
C THR A 82 10.25 7.37 28.17
N LYS A 83 9.53 6.95 29.23
CA LYS A 83 8.16 6.41 29.10
C LYS A 83 7.18 7.45 28.56
N ARG A 84 7.27 8.72 28.99
CA ARG A 84 6.46 9.84 28.47
C ARG A 84 6.73 10.07 26.99
N LEU A 85 8.00 10.13 26.59
CA LEU A 85 8.40 10.30 25.19
C LEU A 85 7.90 9.15 24.32
N LEU A 86 8.02 7.90 24.77
CA LEU A 86 7.50 6.74 24.05
C LEU A 86 5.99 6.85 23.82
N ARG A 87 5.22 7.24 24.85
CA ARG A 87 3.78 7.48 24.72
C ARG A 87 3.47 8.55 23.69
N LEU A 88 4.19 9.68 23.72
CA LEU A 88 3.98 10.77 22.77
C LEU A 88 4.31 10.34 21.33
N ILE A 89 5.42 9.63 21.13
CA ILE A 89 5.81 9.10 19.81
C ILE A 89 4.71 8.19 19.26
N VAL A 90 4.21 7.25 20.09
CA VAL A 90 3.13 6.35 19.68
C VAL A 90 1.86 7.13 19.34
N LEU A 91 1.47 8.11 20.16
CA LEU A 91 0.29 8.95 19.89
C LEU A 91 0.42 9.75 18.59
N LEU A 92 1.61 10.30 18.32
CA LEU A 92 1.87 11.04 17.08
C LEU A 92 1.76 10.13 15.86
N ILE A 93 2.39 8.94 15.90
CA ILE A 93 2.32 7.95 14.83
C ILE A 93 0.87 7.51 14.58
N LEU A 94 0.11 7.26 15.64
CA LEU A 94 -1.30 6.88 15.52
C LEU A 94 -2.12 8.01 14.87
N ARG A 95 -1.92 9.26 15.32
CA ARG A 95 -2.61 10.43 14.76
C ARG A 95 -2.33 10.59 13.27
N THR A 96 -1.08 10.49 12.85
CA THR A 96 -0.71 10.65 11.44
C THR A 96 -1.31 9.54 10.58
N LEU A 97 -1.27 8.29 11.04
CA LEU A 97 -1.86 7.16 10.32
C LEU A 97 -3.38 7.29 10.17
N ILE A 98 -4.08 7.75 11.22
CA ILE A 98 -5.53 7.99 11.16
C ILE A 98 -5.86 9.05 10.11
N THR A 99 -5.12 10.16 10.09
CA THR A 99 -5.37 11.23 9.11
C THR A 99 -5.08 10.78 7.67
N GLU A 100 -4.01 10.03 7.44
CA GLU A 100 -3.69 9.51 6.11
C GLU A 100 -4.74 8.51 5.60
N LEU A 101 -5.17 7.59 6.46
CA LEU A 101 -6.21 6.62 6.10
C LEU A 101 -7.54 7.31 5.80
N SER A 102 -7.91 8.32 6.59
CA SER A 102 -9.12 9.10 6.38
C SER A 102 -9.09 9.81 5.03
N LEU A 103 -7.94 10.40 4.68
CA LEU A 103 -7.77 11.07 3.38
C LEU A 103 -7.85 10.09 2.21
N LYS A 104 -7.16 8.94 2.31
CA LYS A 104 -7.21 7.89 1.28
C LYS A 104 -8.61 7.35 1.08
N PHE A 105 -9.36 7.14 2.16
CA PHE A 105 -10.74 6.69 2.09
C PHE A 105 -11.64 7.72 1.41
N TRP A 106 -11.49 8.99 1.75
CA TRP A 106 -12.26 10.07 1.13
C TRP A 106 -11.97 10.19 -0.37
N VAL A 107 -10.70 10.18 -0.77
CA VAL A 107 -10.29 10.23 -2.19
C VAL A 107 -10.83 9.02 -2.97
N LEU A 108 -10.72 7.82 -2.40
CA LEU A 108 -11.21 6.60 -3.05
C LEU A 108 -12.73 6.65 -3.24
N LYS A 109 -13.46 7.07 -2.20
CA LYS A 109 -14.92 7.23 -2.26
C LYS A 109 -15.32 8.27 -3.31
N GLU A 110 -14.60 9.38 -3.41
CA GLU A 110 -14.91 10.41 -4.40
C GLU A 110 -14.59 9.94 -5.84
N ALA A 111 -13.55 9.12 -6.03
CA ALA A 111 -13.22 8.53 -7.32
C ALA A 111 -14.31 7.56 -7.80
N THR A 112 -14.81 6.69 -6.91
CA THR A 112 -15.89 5.75 -7.27
C THR A 112 -17.20 6.48 -7.58
N GLU A 113 -17.51 7.55 -6.85
CA GLU A 113 -18.67 8.40 -7.15
C GLU A 113 -18.53 9.11 -8.51
N ARG A 114 -17.33 9.58 -8.87
CA ARG A 114 -17.07 10.17 -10.20
C ARG A 114 -17.20 9.16 -11.32
N GLU A 115 -16.69 7.94 -11.14
CA GLU A 115 -16.84 6.86 -12.12
C GLU A 115 -18.31 6.48 -12.32
N ALA A 116 -19.06 6.33 -11.22
CA ALA A 116 -20.49 6.06 -11.28
C ALA A 116 -21.26 7.20 -11.98
N ALA A 117 -20.91 8.45 -11.69
CA ALA A 117 -21.51 9.62 -12.34
C ALA A 117 -21.16 9.71 -13.83
N ALA A 118 -19.95 9.34 -14.24
CA ALA A 118 -19.54 9.29 -15.64
C ALA A 118 -20.28 8.18 -16.38
N ALA A 119 -20.33 6.97 -15.83
CA ALA A 119 -21.07 5.85 -16.40
C ALA A 119 -22.57 6.15 -16.53
N ALA A 120 -23.17 6.84 -15.54
CA ALA A 120 -24.56 7.27 -15.60
C ALA A 120 -24.80 8.30 -16.72
N LYS A 121 -23.85 9.21 -16.96
CA LYS A 121 -23.93 10.18 -18.07
C LYS A 121 -23.82 9.49 -19.42
N GLU A 122 -22.88 8.56 -19.58
CA GLU A 122 -22.73 7.77 -20.81
C GLU A 122 -23.96 6.90 -21.09
N ALA A 123 -24.50 6.24 -20.07
CA ALA A 123 -25.72 5.46 -20.20
C ALA A 123 -26.92 6.34 -20.60
N ALA A 124 -27.02 7.55 -20.04
CA ALA A 124 -28.07 8.49 -20.41
C ALA A 124 -27.93 9.01 -21.85
N THR A 125 -26.71 9.25 -22.33
CA THR A 125 -26.49 9.62 -23.74
C THR A 125 -26.80 8.46 -24.68
N ALA A 126 -26.37 7.24 -24.36
CA ALA A 126 -26.65 6.06 -25.16
C ALA A 126 -28.16 5.76 -25.23
N ALA A 127 -28.89 5.93 -24.12
CA ALA A 127 -30.34 5.78 -24.10
C ALA A 127 -31.04 6.78 -25.04
N ARG A 128 -30.63 8.05 -25.02
CA ARG A 128 -31.19 9.09 -25.91
C ARG A 128 -30.89 8.81 -27.39
N GLU A 129 -29.69 8.35 -27.70
CA GLU A 129 -29.33 7.96 -29.07
C GLU A 129 -30.14 6.74 -29.54
N ALA A 130 -30.32 5.74 -28.68
CA ALA A 130 -31.14 4.58 -28.98
C ALA A 130 -32.62 4.95 -29.20
N GLU A 131 -33.17 5.85 -28.38
CA GLU A 131 -34.53 6.38 -28.57
C GLU A 131 -34.68 7.13 -29.90
N ALA A 132 -33.70 7.99 -30.24
CA ALA A 132 -33.69 8.69 -31.52
C ALA A 132 -33.61 7.70 -32.71
N ALA A 133 -32.74 6.69 -32.62
CA ALA A 133 -32.61 5.65 -33.64
C ALA A 133 -33.89 4.80 -33.76
N ALA A 134 -34.56 4.49 -32.65
CA ALA A 134 -35.83 3.77 -32.66
C ALA A 134 -36.93 4.58 -33.36
N MET A 135 -37.05 5.88 -33.06
CA MET A 135 -38.00 6.77 -33.74
C MET A 135 -37.75 6.85 -35.25
N VAL A 136 -36.48 6.97 -35.67
CA VAL A 136 -36.10 6.97 -37.09
C VAL A 136 -36.44 5.61 -37.73
N GLY A 137 -36.13 4.50 -37.05
CA GLY A 137 -36.44 3.16 -37.53
C GLY A 137 -37.94 2.91 -37.70
N GLU A 138 -38.77 3.39 -36.78
CA GLU A 138 -40.23 3.34 -36.91
C GLU A 138 -40.73 4.18 -38.08
N GLN A 139 -40.17 5.36 -38.30
CA GLN A 139 -40.57 6.21 -39.42
C GLN A 139 -40.25 5.56 -40.76
N SER A 140 -39.07 4.97 -40.91
CA SER A 140 -38.68 4.25 -42.12
C SER A 140 -39.65 3.10 -42.42
N ARG A 141 -40.02 2.30 -41.40
CA ARG A 141 -41.00 1.22 -41.58
C ARG A 141 -42.36 1.73 -42.07
N LYS A 142 -42.86 2.83 -41.49
CA LYS A 142 -44.12 3.46 -41.92
C LYS A 142 -44.03 3.91 -43.38
N TYR A 143 -42.88 4.43 -43.81
CA TYR A 143 -42.65 4.85 -45.18
C TYR A 143 -42.60 3.65 -46.15
N ASP A 144 -41.87 2.59 -45.79
CA ASP A 144 -41.78 1.35 -46.58
C ASP A 144 -43.16 0.70 -46.78
N GLU A 145 -43.98 0.69 -45.73
CA GLU A 145 -45.34 0.16 -45.77
C GLU A 145 -46.25 0.98 -46.69
N LEU A 146 -46.11 2.31 -46.67
CA LEU A 146 -46.81 3.22 -47.57
C LEU A 146 -46.40 3.00 -49.03
N GLN A 147 -45.11 2.78 -49.29
CA GLN A 147 -44.63 2.44 -50.63
C GLN A 147 -45.21 1.11 -51.14
N LEU A 148 -45.30 0.10 -50.28
CA LEU A 148 -45.89 -1.20 -50.62
C LEU A 148 -47.38 -1.05 -50.99
N GLN A 149 -48.13 -0.26 -50.22
CA GLN A 149 -49.54 0.03 -50.52
C GLN A 149 -49.71 0.73 -51.86
N LEU A 150 -48.88 1.74 -52.15
CA LEU A 150 -48.92 2.46 -53.42
C LEU A 150 -48.63 1.53 -54.60
N GLN A 151 -47.64 0.64 -54.46
CA GLN A 151 -47.31 -0.35 -55.47
C GLN A 151 -48.48 -1.29 -55.77
N GLN A 152 -49.16 -1.79 -54.73
CA GLN A 152 -50.37 -2.62 -54.89
C GLN A 152 -51.50 -1.88 -55.62
N MET A 153 -51.72 -0.61 -55.28
CA MET A 153 -52.72 0.22 -55.96
C MET A 153 -52.42 0.40 -57.45
N MET A 154 -51.17 0.68 -57.81
CA MET A 154 -50.78 0.78 -59.23
C MET A 154 -51.03 -0.53 -59.98
N GLN A 155 -50.76 -1.68 -59.34
CA GLN A 155 -50.96 -2.98 -59.96
C GLN A 155 -52.44 -3.25 -60.24
N MET A 156 -53.32 -2.96 -59.28
CA MET A 156 -54.77 -3.07 -59.42
C MET A 156 -55.33 -2.13 -60.50
N PHE A 157 -54.82 -0.89 -60.55
CA PHE A 157 -55.23 0.09 -61.56
C PHE A 157 -54.83 -0.36 -62.96
N GLN A 158 -53.60 -0.87 -63.15
CA GLN A 158 -53.17 -1.42 -64.43
C GLN A 158 -53.98 -2.64 -64.86
N GLN A 159 -54.39 -3.49 -63.92
CA GLN A 159 -55.28 -4.62 -64.22
C GLN A 159 -56.67 -4.15 -64.68
N SER A 160 -57.20 -3.09 -64.07
CA SER A 160 -58.51 -2.52 -64.43
C SER A 160 -58.50 -1.81 -65.79
N GLN A 161 -57.32 -1.38 -66.26
CA GLN A 161 -57.12 -0.75 -67.57
C GLN A 161 -56.91 -1.77 -68.71
N LYS A 162 -56.76 -3.06 -68.40
CA LYS A 162 -56.69 -4.10 -69.43
C LYS A 162 -58.09 -4.38 -69.97
N PRO A 163 -58.32 -4.29 -71.30
CA PRO A 163 -59.62 -4.56 -71.88
C PRO A 163 -60.02 -6.02 -71.62
N PRO A 164 -61.29 -6.31 -71.29
CA PRO A 164 -61.75 -7.68 -71.17
C PRO A 164 -61.63 -8.37 -72.54
N SER A 165 -61.05 -9.58 -72.53
CA SER A 165 -60.97 -10.45 -73.70
C SER A 165 -62.33 -11.02 -74.07
#